data_AF-A0A844EM53-F1
#
_entry.id   AF-A0A844EM53-F1
#
_cell.length_a   1.000
_cell.length_b   1.000
_cell.length_c   1.000
_cell.angle_alpha   90.00
_cell.angle_beta   90.00
_cell.angle_gamma   90.00
#
_symmetry.space_group_name_H-M   'P 1'
#
loop_
_entity.id
_entity.type
_entity.pdbx_description
1 polymer ?
#
loop_
_entity_poly.entity_id
_entity_poly.type
_entity_poly.pdbx_seq_one_letter_code
_entity_poly.pdbx_strand_id
1 'polypeptide(L)'
;HQGFIPWDDDMDVGMLRSDYERFLKIAPEALKSEHYFLQTPWTDENYALSYSKLLDRNTFIEEKNNVNNARKGVFLDIFPLDKIPDSSARQRRQI
;
A
#
# COMPACT_ATOMS: atom_id res chain seq x y z
N HIS A 1 7.59 -14.30 -20.83
CA HIS A 1 6.71 -15.10 -19.95
C HIS A 1 5.45 -14.28 -19.65
N GLN A 2 4.28 -14.90 -19.41
CA GLN A 2 2.98 -14.23 -19.20
C GLN A 2 2.49 -14.34 -17.74
N GLY A 3 3.42 -14.33 -16.78
CA GLY A 3 3.13 -14.51 -15.37
C GLY A 3 4.21 -13.91 -14.50
N PHE A 4 4.19 -14.22 -13.21
CA PHE A 4 5.13 -13.70 -12.23
C PHE A 4 6.59 -13.98 -12.57
N ILE A 5 7.44 -13.03 -12.19
CA ILE A 5 8.90 -13.19 -12.27
C ILE A 5 9.31 -14.17 -11.16
N PRO A 6 9.93 -15.32 -11.47
CA PRO A 6 10.16 -16.39 -10.49
C PRO A 6 11.07 -16.04 -9.30
N TRP A 7 11.74 -14.89 -9.36
CA TRP A 7 12.68 -14.41 -8.35
C TRP A 7 12.23 -13.09 -7.69
N ASP A 8 11.10 -12.52 -8.10
CA ASP A 8 10.51 -11.37 -7.39
C ASP A 8 9.89 -11.85 -6.09
N ASP A 9 10.09 -11.06 -5.04
CA ASP A 9 9.48 -11.20 -3.73
C ASP A 9 8.45 -10.10 -3.41
N ASP A 10 8.24 -9.15 -4.33
CA ASP A 10 7.31 -8.03 -4.20
C ASP A 10 6.26 -7.96 -5.34
N MET A 11 5.21 -7.18 -5.08
CA MET A 11 4.15 -6.86 -6.02
C MET A 11 3.56 -5.49 -5.71
N ASP A 12 3.67 -4.59 -6.69
CA ASP A 12 3.11 -3.23 -6.61
C ASP A 12 1.83 -3.08 -7.44
N VAL A 13 0.84 -2.40 -6.88
CA VAL A 13 -0.40 -2.02 -7.55
C VAL A 13 -0.50 -0.50 -7.62
N GLY A 14 -0.53 0.05 -8.83
CA GLY A 14 -0.82 1.46 -9.07
C GLY A 14 -2.30 1.70 -9.32
N MET A 15 -2.92 2.65 -8.62
CA MET A 15 -4.29 3.09 -8.85
C MET A 15 -4.32 4.60 -9.10
N LEU A 16 -5.16 5.10 -10.01
CA LEU A 16 -5.40 6.55 -10.10
C LEU A 16 -5.87 7.07 -8.73
N ARG A 17 -5.45 8.29 -8.34
CA ARG A 17 -5.82 8.90 -7.05
C ARG A 17 -7.30 8.72 -6.68
N SER A 18 -8.22 8.95 -7.61
CA SER A 18 -9.66 8.79 -7.40
C SER A 18 -10.07 7.35 -7.10
N ASP A 19 -9.45 6.38 -7.77
CA ASP A 19 -9.72 4.96 -7.57
C ASP A 19 -9.09 4.46 -6.27
N TYR A 20 -7.90 4.95 -5.93
CA TYR A 20 -7.24 4.68 -4.65
C TYR A 20 -8.09 5.16 -3.47
N GLU A 21 -8.60 6.40 -3.50
CA GLU A 21 -9.49 6.91 -2.45
C GLU A 21 -10.80 6.13 -2.36
N ARG A 22 -11.35 5.70 -3.50
CA ARG A 22 -12.53 4.82 -3.52
C ARG A 22 -12.20 3.46 -2.91
N PHE A 23 -11.05 2.88 -3.26
CA PHE A 23 -10.56 1.62 -2.74
C PHE A 23 -10.44 1.66 -1.21
N LEU A 24 -9.80 2.69 -0.64
CA LEU A 24 -9.66 2.85 0.81
C LEU A 24 -11.01 2.85 1.55
N LYS A 25 -12.09 3.32 0.91
CA LYS A 25 -13.44 3.35 1.50
C LYS A 25 -14.14 2.01 1.44
N ILE A 26 -13.98 1.26 0.35
CA ILE A 26 -14.75 0.02 0.11
C ILE A 26 -14.03 -1.24 0.58
N ALA A 27 -12.69 -1.25 0.55
CA ALA A 27 -11.88 -2.42 0.84
C ALA A 27 -12.07 -2.95 2.27
N PRO A 28 -12.17 -2.13 3.33
CA PRO A 28 -12.38 -2.65 4.69
C PRO A 28 -13.63 -3.52 4.83
N GLU A 29 -14.74 -3.14 4.20
CA GLU A 29 -15.97 -3.96 4.23
C GLU A 29 -15.87 -5.14 3.27
N ALA A 30 -15.31 -4.95 2.07
CA ALA A 30 -15.14 -6.02 1.09
C ALA A 30 -14.22 -7.16 1.58
N LEU A 31 -13.27 -6.86 2.48
CA LEU A 31 -12.29 -7.80 3.02
C LEU A 31 -12.60 -8.25 4.45
N LYS A 32 -13.77 -7.90 4.99
CA LYS A 32 -14.10 -8.11 6.41
C LYS A 32 -14.14 -9.58 6.83
N SER A 33 -14.55 -10.47 5.93
CA SER A 33 -14.54 -11.94 6.13
C SER A 33 -13.17 -12.58 5.89
N GLU A 34 -12.22 -11.82 5.34
CA GLU A 34 -10.92 -12.34 4.94
C GLU A 34 -9.88 -12.12 6.03
N HIS A 35 -8.77 -12.84 5.92
CA HIS A 35 -7.63 -12.71 6.81
C HIS A 35 -6.69 -11.56 6.43
N TYR A 36 -7.10 -10.66 5.53
CA TYR A 36 -6.29 -9.54 5.10
C TYR A 36 -6.47 -8.29 5.97
N PHE A 37 -5.42 -7.49 6.11
CA PHE A 37 -5.44 -6.20 6.80
C PHE A 37 -5.02 -5.08 5.85
N LEU A 38 -5.90 -4.09 5.65
CA LEU A 38 -5.56 -2.89 4.93
C LEU A 38 -4.82 -1.93 5.87
N GLN A 39 -3.50 -1.90 5.77
CA GLN A 39 -2.64 -1.01 6.54
C GLN A 39 -2.49 0.33 5.83
N THR A 40 -2.74 1.38 6.59
CA THR A 40 -2.68 2.79 6.21
C THR A 40 -2.21 3.58 7.43
N PRO A 41 -1.81 4.85 7.28
CA PRO A 41 -1.50 5.72 8.42
C PRO A 41 -2.64 5.88 9.42
N TRP A 42 -3.89 5.59 9.02
CA TRP A 42 -5.07 5.72 9.86
C TRP A 42 -5.50 4.41 10.52
N THR A 43 -5.06 3.27 9.98
CA THR A 43 -5.40 1.93 10.51
C THR A 43 -4.27 1.33 11.35
N ASP A 44 -3.06 1.86 11.22
CA ASP A 44 -1.89 1.47 12.01
C ASP A 44 -1.07 2.72 12.39
N GLU A 45 -1.07 3.07 13.68
CA GLU A 45 -0.39 4.24 14.22
C GLU A 45 1.14 4.19 14.08
N ASN A 46 1.71 3.00 13.91
CA ASN A 46 3.15 2.80 13.75
C ASN A 46 3.57 2.78 12.27
N TYR A 47 2.62 2.90 11.35
CA TYR A 47 2.85 2.87 9.92
C TYR A 47 3.09 4.27 9.35
N ALA A 48 4.32 4.53 8.91
CA ALA A 48 4.81 5.87 8.58
C ALA A 48 4.75 6.24 7.08
N LEU A 49 4.18 5.39 6.23
CA LEU A 49 4.16 5.58 4.77
C LEU A 49 2.82 6.14 4.30
N SER A 50 2.82 7.00 3.28
CA SER A 50 1.62 7.69 2.80
C SER A 50 0.70 6.86 1.89
N TYR A 51 1.13 5.66 1.51
CA TYR A 51 0.40 4.71 0.67
C TYR A 51 -0.01 3.47 1.46
N SER A 52 -0.96 2.68 0.96
CA SER A 52 -1.51 1.55 1.70
C SER A 52 -0.82 0.24 1.37
N LYS A 53 -0.76 -0.66 2.36
CA LYS A 53 -0.39 -2.07 2.19
C LYS A 53 -1.60 -2.96 2.41
N LEU A 54 -1.70 -4.06 1.68
CA LEU A 54 -2.62 -5.15 1.99
C LEU A 54 -1.83 -6.33 2.54
N LEU A 55 -1.97 -6.60 3.84
CA LEU A 55 -1.18 -7.60 4.55
C LEU A 55 -1.98 -8.89 4.73
N ASP A 56 -1.33 -10.03 4.56
CA ASP A 56 -1.84 -11.31 5.04
C ASP A 56 -1.56 -11.46 6.55
N ARG A 57 -2.62 -11.45 7.38
CA ARG A 57 -2.50 -11.53 8.86
C ARG A 57 -2.04 -12.90 9.36
N ASN A 58 -2.03 -13.94 8.51
CA ASN A 58 -1.60 -15.29 8.88
C ASN A 58 -0.11 -15.51 8.60
N THR A 59 0.59 -14.49 8.12
CA THR A 59 2.02 -14.53 7.79
C THR A 59 2.80 -13.53 8.64
N PHE A 60 4.12 -13.69 8.65
CA PHE A 60 5.03 -12.76 9.30
C PHE A 60 6.28 -12.60 8.45
N ILE A 61 6.72 -11.36 8.25
CA ILE A 61 8.01 -11.04 7.62
C ILE A 61 8.83 -10.22 8.61
N GLU A 62 10.11 -10.55 8.70
CA GLU A 62 11.10 -9.74 9.40
C GLU A 62 12.02 -9.07 8.39
N GLU A 63 11.85 -7.76 8.24
CA GLU A 63 12.73 -6.95 7.39
C GLU A 63 13.95 -6.48 8.16
N LYS A 64 15.13 -6.67 7.59
CA LYS A 64 16.39 -6.27 8.20
C LYS A 64 16.42 -4.76 8.41
N ASN A 65 16.68 -4.32 9.64
CA ASN A 65 16.70 -2.92 10.08
C ASN A 65 15.34 -2.21 10.10
N ASN A 66 14.21 -2.92 9.93
CA ASN A 66 12.90 -2.33 10.15
C ASN A 66 12.54 -2.37 11.65
N VAL A 67 12.88 -1.28 12.35
CA VAL A 67 12.73 -1.11 13.79
C VAL A 67 11.37 -0.53 14.21
N ASN A 68 10.42 -0.36 13.27
CA ASN A 68 9.09 0.13 13.62
C ASN A 68 8.18 -1.00 14.17
N ASN A 69 7.15 -0.59 14.89
CA ASN A 69 6.12 -1.48 15.45
C ASN A 69 4.89 -1.59 14.55
N ALA A 70 5.01 -1.22 13.27
CA ALA A 70 3.93 -1.41 12.31
C ALA A 70 3.64 -2.91 12.20
N ARG A 71 2.38 -3.26 11.92
CA ARG A 71 2.00 -4.64 11.64
C ARG A 71 2.84 -5.19 10.50
N LYS A 72 3.25 -6.45 10.65
CA LYS A 72 4.10 -7.18 9.71
C LYS A 72 3.36 -8.39 9.14
N GLY A 73 3.73 -8.77 7.93
CA GLY A 73 3.13 -9.86 7.16
C GLY A 73 3.58 -9.75 5.71
N VAL A 74 3.37 -10.78 4.90
CA VAL A 74 3.48 -10.68 3.44
C VAL A 74 2.47 -9.65 2.96
N PHE A 75 2.91 -8.73 2.09
CA PHE A 75 2.10 -7.58 1.69
C PHE A 75 2.13 -7.34 0.19
N LEU A 76 1.08 -6.66 -0.29
CA LEU A 76 1.05 -5.96 -1.56
C LEU A 76 1.12 -4.46 -1.29
N ASP A 77 1.99 -3.76 -2.01
CA ASP A 77 2.04 -2.30 -1.96
C ASP A 77 1.02 -1.71 -2.94
N ILE A 78 0.22 -0.76 -2.47
CA ILE A 78 -0.83 -0.11 -3.28
C ILE A 78 -0.59 1.38 -3.28
N PHE A 79 -0.14 1.90 -4.43
CA PHE A 79 0.25 3.29 -4.60
C PHE A 79 -0.84 4.11 -5.30
N PRO A 80 -1.11 5.32 -4.82
CA PRO A 80 -1.86 6.28 -5.60
C PRO A 80 -1.00 6.91 -6.70
N LEU A 81 -1.56 7.02 -7.89
CA LEU A 81 -0.98 7.70 -9.03
C LEU A 81 -1.62 9.08 -9.15
N ASP A 82 -0.85 10.11 -8.84
CA ASP A 82 -1.25 11.51 -8.97
C ASP A 82 -0.98 12.05 -10.37
N LYS A 83 -1.84 12.98 -10.81
CA LYS A 83 -1.57 13.75 -12.02
C LYS A 83 -0.39 14.67 -11.78
N ILE A 84 0.61 14.65 -12.65
CA ILE A 84 1.71 15.61 -12.63
C ILE A 84 1.19 16.94 -13.20
N PRO A 85 1.23 18.06 -12.45
CA PRO A 85 0.82 19.35 -12.95
C PRO A 85 1.75 19.84 -14.07
N ASP A 86 1.23 20.59 -15.05
CA ASP A 86 2.05 21.08 -16.17
C ASP A 86 3.06 22.16 -15.76
N SER A 87 2.79 22.90 -14.69
CA SER A 87 3.67 23.98 -14.25
C SER A 87 4.70 23.50 -13.23
N SER A 88 5.98 23.82 -13.45
CA SER A 88 7.07 23.45 -12.55
C SER A 88 6.87 23.97 -11.13
N ALA A 89 6.19 25.11 -10.97
CA ALA A 89 5.83 25.66 -9.67
C ALA A 89 4.82 24.79 -8.90
N ARG A 90 3.86 24.16 -9.61
CA ARG A 90 2.89 23.24 -9.01
C ARG A 90 3.47 21.85 -8.78
N GLN A 91 4.35 21.38 -9.67
CA GLN A 91 5.09 20.12 -9.47
C GLN A 91 5.91 20.17 -8.17
N ARG A 92 6.61 21.27 -7.90
CA ARG A 92 7.38 21.48 -6.65
C ARG A 92 6.53 21.51 -5.37
N ARG A 93 5.21 21.64 -5.50
CA ARG A 93 4.26 21.69 -4.38
C ARG A 93 3.50 20.38 -4.18
N GLN A 94 3.74 19.37 -5.01
CA GLN A 94 3.20 18.04 -4.76
C GLN A 94 3.92 17.42 -3.57
N ILE A 95 3.14 17.08 -2.56
CA ILE A 95 3.51 16.32 -1.36
C ILE A 95 2.44 15.24 -1.22
#